data_AF-A0A9N9JPP8-F1
#
_entry.id   AF-A0A9N9JPP8-F1
#
_cell.length_a   1.000
_cell.length_b   1.000
_cell.length_c   1.000
_cell.angle_alpha   90.00
_cell.angle_beta   90.00
_cell.angle_gamma   90.00
#
_symmetry.space_group_name_H-M   'P 1'
#
loop_
_entity.id
_entity.type
_entity.pdbx_description
1 polymer ?
#
loop_
_entity_poly.entity_id
_entity_poly.type
_entity_poly.pdbx_seq_one_letter_code
_entity_poly.pdbx_strand_id
1 'polypeptide(L)'
;RVCNPAFKTLPLHLFAEIASKMIETIDKKPVEIKNLMQRFTLDVLGKVAFGFDFNSLGNPNSVYVTTYNEVQKAILGPLSLFFPIDRIPIIKQKRLKKVNKLNNIFNEIIKEKHKALAAGKFQGDLLELMLNANENLDNQMLSDADLRNIKEKAREEVLRILGDNLIPSAEQHKSLKYLNMIIHENLRMYPLAPSLQYRKLTEDLRFKNFTIPAGTLIELFIYGIHHSPKLWDNPEEFLSERFENEFTTGENYSWLAFGGGTR
;
A
#
# COMPACT_ATOMS: atom_id res chain seq x y z
N ARG A 1 -0.53 -17.43 -10.35
CA ARG A 1 -0.41 -17.74 -11.80
C ARG A 1 -1.02 -16.63 -12.65
N VAL A 2 -2.33 -16.37 -12.65
CA VAL A 2 -2.92 -15.28 -13.48
C VAL A 2 -2.61 -13.87 -12.95
N CYS A 3 -2.56 -13.66 -11.63
CA CYS A 3 -2.39 -12.31 -11.06
C CYS A 3 -1.00 -11.70 -11.34
N ASN A 4 0.09 -12.44 -11.11
CA ASN A 4 1.45 -11.89 -11.16
C ASN A 4 1.81 -11.25 -12.53
N PRO A 5 1.44 -11.82 -13.70
CA PRO A 5 1.59 -11.14 -14.99
C PRO A 5 0.83 -9.81 -15.09
N ALA A 6 -0.41 -9.74 -14.61
CA ALA A 6 -1.24 -8.54 -14.72
C ALA A 6 -0.67 -7.34 -13.93
N PHE A 7 0.03 -7.59 -12.82
CA PHE A 7 0.71 -6.55 -12.03
C PHE A 7 2.13 -6.19 -12.55
N LYS A 8 2.65 -6.84 -13.62
CA LYS A 8 3.93 -6.46 -14.23
C LYS A 8 3.83 -5.30 -15.22
N THR A 9 2.63 -5.02 -15.74
CA THR A 9 2.39 -3.98 -16.76
C THR A 9 1.44 -2.92 -16.21
N LEU A 10 1.88 -2.20 -15.17
CA LEU A 10 1.10 -1.16 -14.53
C LEU A 10 1.30 0.20 -15.24
N PRO A 11 0.23 0.89 -15.69
CA PRO A 11 0.34 2.17 -16.38
C PRO A 11 0.68 3.30 -15.39
N LEU A 12 1.97 3.68 -15.32
CA LEU A 12 2.49 4.75 -14.45
C LEU A 12 1.68 6.07 -14.56
N HIS A 13 1.20 6.42 -15.76
CA HIS A 13 0.42 7.65 -15.97
C HIS A 13 -0.91 7.67 -15.19
N LEU A 14 -1.56 6.52 -14.94
CA LEU A 14 -2.79 6.48 -14.13
C LEU A 14 -2.49 6.72 -12.65
N PHE A 15 -1.33 6.29 -12.16
CA PHE A 15 -0.90 6.63 -10.80
C PHE A 15 -0.61 8.14 -10.69
N ALA A 16 0.03 8.72 -11.71
CA ALA A 16 0.28 10.17 -11.78
C ALA A 16 -1.03 10.99 -11.83
N GLU A 17 -2.00 10.63 -12.67
CA GLU A 17 -3.31 11.31 -12.77
C GLU A 17 -4.01 11.41 -11.40
N ILE A 18 -4.02 10.31 -10.64
CA ILE A 18 -4.70 10.24 -9.35
C ILE A 18 -3.85 10.88 -8.24
N ALA A 19 -2.51 10.89 -8.37
CA ALA A 19 -1.62 11.60 -7.47
C ALA A 19 -1.75 13.13 -7.62
N SER A 20 -1.83 13.65 -8.85
CA SER A 20 -2.12 15.08 -9.08
C SER A 20 -3.46 15.49 -8.47
N LYS A 21 -4.51 14.67 -8.64
CA LYS A 21 -5.82 14.90 -8.00
C LYS A 21 -5.77 14.85 -6.47
N MET A 22 -4.87 14.05 -5.90
CA MET A 22 -4.63 14.04 -4.47
C MET A 22 -3.91 15.31 -3.99
N ILE A 23 -2.88 15.76 -4.72
CA ILE A 23 -2.14 17.00 -4.46
C ILE A 23 -3.08 18.21 -4.54
N GLU A 24 -3.86 18.32 -5.63
CA GLU A 24 -4.96 19.29 -5.77
C GLU A 24 -5.92 19.30 -4.56
N THR A 25 -6.14 18.16 -3.92
CA THR A 25 -7.04 18.03 -2.76
C THR A 25 -6.38 18.48 -1.45
N ILE A 26 -5.05 18.45 -1.38
CA ILE A 26 -4.23 19.00 -0.29
C ILE A 26 -4.13 20.53 -0.44
N ASP A 27 -3.80 21.02 -1.64
CA ASP A 27 -3.55 22.45 -1.88
C ASP A 27 -4.78 23.33 -1.60
N LYS A 28 -5.98 22.77 -1.83
CA LYS A 28 -7.25 23.49 -1.65
C LYS A 28 -7.63 23.72 -0.18
N LYS A 29 -7.12 22.91 0.77
CA LYS A 29 -7.38 23.04 2.24
C LYS A 29 -6.62 21.99 3.07
N PRO A 30 -6.41 22.23 4.37
CA PRO A 30 -6.00 21.18 5.32
C PRO A 30 -6.88 19.93 5.24
N VAL A 31 -6.24 18.76 5.22
CA VAL A 31 -6.87 17.45 5.00
C VAL A 31 -6.33 16.40 5.98
N GLU A 32 -7.20 15.46 6.36
CA GLU A 32 -6.83 14.32 7.18
C GLU A 32 -6.17 13.26 6.28
N ILE A 33 -4.84 13.10 6.42
CA ILE A 33 -4.00 12.31 5.51
C ILE A 33 -4.41 10.84 5.45
N LYS A 34 -4.82 10.20 6.55
CA LYS A 34 -5.25 8.79 6.55
C LYS A 34 -6.52 8.61 5.72
N ASN A 35 -7.50 9.47 5.90
CA ASN A 35 -8.71 9.51 5.08
C ASN A 35 -8.42 9.83 3.61
N LEU A 36 -7.49 10.74 3.32
CA LEU A 36 -7.07 11.07 1.96
C LEU A 36 -6.38 9.90 1.27
N MET A 37 -5.34 9.33 1.89
CA MET A 37 -4.57 8.20 1.35
C MET A 37 -5.45 6.97 1.13
N GLN A 38 -6.44 6.73 1.99
CA GLN A 38 -7.43 5.66 1.78
C GLN A 38 -8.26 5.90 0.51
N ARG A 39 -8.68 7.15 0.24
CA ARG A 39 -9.49 7.51 -0.94
C ARG A 39 -8.65 7.51 -2.22
N PHE A 40 -7.42 8.03 -2.17
CA PHE A 40 -6.40 7.86 -3.21
C PHE A 40 -6.17 6.38 -3.56
N THR A 41 -5.96 5.52 -2.55
CA THR A 41 -5.73 4.08 -2.76
C THR A 41 -6.94 3.38 -3.38
N LEU A 42 -8.16 3.77 -2.99
CA LEU A 42 -9.38 3.27 -3.62
C LEU A 42 -9.46 3.65 -5.10
N ASP A 43 -9.20 4.91 -5.45
CA ASP A 43 -9.23 5.39 -6.83
C ASP A 43 -8.12 4.74 -7.70
N VAL A 44 -6.91 4.58 -7.15
CA VAL A 44 -5.81 3.82 -7.79
C VAL A 44 -6.24 2.38 -8.08
N LEU A 45 -6.77 1.65 -7.09
CA LEU A 45 -7.25 0.28 -7.30
C LEU A 45 -8.40 0.22 -8.31
N GLY A 46 -9.32 1.18 -8.24
CA GLY A 46 -10.43 1.36 -9.18
C GLY A 46 -9.94 1.50 -10.61
N LYS A 47 -9.18 2.56 -10.91
CA LYS A 47 -8.72 2.83 -12.28
C LYS A 47 -7.76 1.77 -12.80
N VAL A 48 -6.76 1.39 -12.01
CA VAL A 48 -5.64 0.57 -12.49
C VAL A 48 -6.01 -0.91 -12.58
N ALA A 49 -6.66 -1.50 -11.57
CA ALA A 49 -7.06 -2.91 -11.61
C ALA A 49 -8.42 -3.11 -12.26
N PHE A 50 -9.41 -2.28 -11.90
CA PHE A 50 -10.79 -2.46 -12.35
C PHE A 50 -11.15 -1.63 -13.60
N GLY A 51 -10.39 -0.60 -13.97
CA GLY A 51 -10.79 0.32 -15.05
C GLY A 51 -12.04 1.13 -14.69
N PHE A 52 -12.24 1.39 -13.40
CA PHE A 52 -13.46 1.97 -12.83
C PHE A 52 -13.11 3.19 -11.98
N ASP A 53 -13.67 4.36 -12.30
CA ASP A 53 -13.46 5.58 -11.51
C ASP A 53 -14.44 5.62 -10.32
N PHE A 54 -13.94 5.33 -9.11
CA PHE A 54 -14.73 5.46 -7.89
C PHE A 54 -14.97 6.93 -7.47
N ASN A 55 -14.18 7.87 -8.01
CA ASN A 55 -14.14 9.29 -7.63
C ASN A 55 -14.18 9.50 -6.10
N SER A 56 -13.36 8.74 -5.37
CA SER A 56 -13.27 8.79 -3.90
C SER A 56 -12.61 10.09 -3.43
N LEU A 57 -11.63 10.61 -4.19
CA LEU A 57 -11.00 11.89 -3.92
C LEU A 57 -12.00 13.05 -4.00
N GLY A 58 -12.79 13.12 -5.09
CA GLY A 58 -13.80 14.17 -5.31
C GLY A 58 -15.11 13.96 -4.54
N ASN A 59 -15.50 12.72 -4.24
CA ASN A 59 -16.69 12.39 -3.44
C ASN A 59 -16.35 11.54 -2.20
N PRO A 60 -15.93 12.18 -1.09
CA PRO A 60 -15.58 11.48 0.16
C PRO A 60 -16.73 10.71 0.81
N ASN A 61 -17.98 11.03 0.44
CA ASN A 61 -19.20 10.44 1.00
C ASN A 61 -19.85 9.43 0.04
N SER A 62 -19.15 9.01 -1.02
CA SER A 62 -19.66 8.04 -2.00
C SER A 62 -20.03 6.70 -1.34
N VAL A 63 -20.91 5.94 -2.00
CA VAL A 63 -21.29 4.59 -1.57
C VAL A 63 -20.07 3.66 -1.43
N TYR A 64 -19.03 3.90 -2.21
CA TYR A 64 -17.76 3.16 -2.19
C TYR A 64 -16.97 3.45 -0.90
N VAL A 65 -16.67 4.72 -0.64
CA VAL A 65 -15.89 5.15 0.53
C VAL A 65 -16.64 4.85 1.83
N THR A 66 -17.95 5.10 1.87
CA THR A 66 -18.78 4.81 3.06
C THR A 66 -18.87 3.31 3.33
N THR A 67 -19.11 2.46 2.33
CA THR A 67 -19.17 1.00 2.51
C THR A 67 -17.81 0.40 2.88
N TYR A 68 -16.71 0.91 2.30
CA TYR A 68 -15.36 0.53 2.71
C TYR A 68 -15.09 0.88 4.18
N ASN A 69 -15.43 2.11 4.60
CA ASN A 69 -15.34 2.55 6.00
C ASN A 69 -16.21 1.71 6.95
N GLU A 70 -17.41 1.31 6.53
CA GLU A 70 -18.29 0.43 7.30
C GLU A 70 -17.67 -0.94 7.55
N VAL A 71 -16.98 -1.50 6.54
CA VAL A 71 -16.28 -2.79 6.60
C VAL A 71 -15.01 -2.68 7.45
N GLN A 72 -14.17 -1.67 7.21
CA GLN A 72 -12.95 -1.43 8.00
C GLN A 72 -13.26 -1.33 9.49
N LYS A 73 -14.23 -0.47 9.89
CA LYS A 73 -14.67 -0.34 11.29
C LYS A 73 -15.29 -1.61 11.88
N ALA A 74 -15.70 -2.57 11.04
CA ALA A 74 -16.24 -3.86 11.47
C ALA A 74 -15.19 -4.99 11.51
N ILE A 75 -13.98 -4.77 10.98
CA ILE A 75 -12.87 -5.74 11.03
C ILE A 75 -11.81 -5.26 12.03
N LEU A 76 -11.34 -4.02 11.88
CA LEU A 76 -10.30 -3.38 12.70
C LEU A 76 -10.91 -2.47 13.77
N GLY A 77 -12.02 -2.90 14.39
CA GLY A 77 -12.57 -2.22 15.56
C GLY A 77 -11.67 -2.46 16.79
N PRO A 78 -11.52 -1.50 17.72
CA PRO A 78 -10.68 -1.71 18.91
C PRO A 78 -11.07 -2.97 19.72
N LEU A 79 -12.37 -3.25 19.83
CA LEU A 79 -12.87 -4.44 20.52
C LEU A 79 -12.58 -5.76 19.78
N SER A 80 -12.49 -5.78 18.44
CA SER A 80 -12.13 -7.00 17.69
C SER A 80 -10.62 -7.25 17.65
N LEU A 81 -9.81 -6.24 17.94
CA LEU A 81 -8.35 -6.39 18.11
C LEU A 81 -8.00 -7.07 19.44
N PHE A 82 -8.64 -6.66 20.54
CA PHE A 82 -8.34 -7.17 21.90
C PHE A 82 -9.21 -8.35 22.34
N PHE A 83 -10.40 -8.54 21.75
CA PHE A 83 -11.33 -9.61 22.15
C PHE A 83 -11.85 -10.38 20.93
N PRO A 84 -12.05 -11.70 21.03
CA PRO A 84 -12.57 -12.54 19.95
C PRO A 84 -14.10 -12.37 19.74
N ILE A 85 -14.64 -11.15 19.86
CA ILE A 85 -16.06 -10.83 19.66
C ILE A 85 -16.57 -11.23 18.27
N ASP A 86 -15.67 -11.33 17.29
CA ASP A 86 -15.92 -11.88 15.95
C ASP A 86 -16.33 -13.36 15.92
N ARG A 87 -16.14 -14.10 17.01
CA ARG A 87 -16.65 -15.47 17.18
C ARG A 87 -18.13 -15.47 17.59
N ILE A 88 -18.67 -14.36 18.12
CA ILE A 88 -20.08 -14.24 18.52
C ILE A 88 -20.95 -14.24 17.25
N PRO A 89 -21.90 -15.19 17.08
CA PRO A 89 -22.60 -15.37 15.80
C PRO A 89 -23.32 -14.12 15.28
N ILE A 90 -23.93 -13.33 16.16
CA ILE A 90 -24.67 -12.11 15.77
C ILE A 90 -23.71 -11.02 15.25
N ILE A 91 -22.55 -10.83 15.89
CA ILE A 91 -21.53 -9.86 15.46
C ILE A 91 -20.92 -10.32 14.13
N LYS A 92 -20.56 -11.61 14.05
CA LYS A 92 -20.08 -12.25 12.81
C LYS A 92 -21.05 -12.06 11.65
N GLN A 93 -22.35 -12.29 11.85
CA GLN A 93 -23.37 -12.06 10.82
C GLN A 93 -23.51 -10.58 10.42
N LYS A 94 -23.53 -9.64 11.38
CA LYS A 94 -23.56 -8.20 11.10
C LYS A 94 -22.35 -7.76 10.27
N ARG A 95 -21.16 -8.28 10.57
CA ARG A 95 -19.94 -8.04 9.79
C ARG A 95 -20.02 -8.65 8.39
N LEU A 96 -20.43 -9.91 8.27
CA LEU A 96 -20.59 -10.59 6.98
C LEU A 96 -21.59 -9.87 6.06
N LYS A 97 -22.68 -9.31 6.59
CA LYS A 97 -23.61 -8.48 5.78
C LYS A 97 -22.93 -7.25 5.18
N LYS A 98 -22.05 -6.56 5.92
CA LYS A 98 -21.25 -5.43 5.41
C LYS A 98 -20.23 -5.85 4.36
N VAL A 99 -19.51 -6.96 4.61
CA VAL A 99 -18.54 -7.52 3.64
C VAL A 99 -19.25 -7.93 2.34
N ASN A 100 -20.43 -8.56 2.44
CA ASN A 100 -21.21 -8.94 1.26
C ASN A 100 -21.76 -7.73 0.49
N LYS A 101 -22.14 -6.64 1.17
CA LYS A 101 -22.49 -5.35 0.54
C LYS A 101 -21.34 -4.82 -0.32
N LEU A 102 -20.11 -4.84 0.20
CA LEU A 102 -18.91 -4.44 -0.55
C LEU A 102 -18.60 -5.39 -1.72
N ASN A 103 -18.69 -6.70 -1.51
CA ASN A 103 -18.47 -7.71 -2.55
C ASN A 103 -19.47 -7.58 -3.71
N ASN A 104 -20.73 -7.25 -3.43
CA ASN A 104 -21.76 -7.04 -4.46
C ASN A 104 -21.41 -5.88 -5.39
N ILE A 105 -20.91 -4.76 -4.83
CA ILE A 105 -20.45 -3.60 -5.63
C ILE A 105 -19.31 -4.01 -6.57
N PHE A 106 -18.29 -4.73 -6.08
CA PHE A 106 -17.22 -5.25 -6.94
C PHE A 106 -17.73 -6.22 -8.02
N ASN A 107 -18.69 -7.09 -7.66
CA ASN A 107 -19.32 -8.01 -8.63
C ASN A 107 -20.13 -7.29 -9.71
N GLU A 108 -20.70 -6.12 -9.41
CA GLU A 108 -21.40 -5.27 -10.39
C GLU A 108 -20.39 -4.62 -11.35
N ILE A 109 -19.33 -4.00 -10.84
CA ILE A 109 -18.23 -3.42 -11.63
C ILE A 109 -17.61 -4.45 -12.58
N ILE A 110 -17.37 -5.68 -12.11
CA ILE A 110 -16.83 -6.78 -12.94
C ILE A 110 -17.81 -7.16 -14.06
N LYS A 111 -19.12 -7.22 -13.78
CA LYS A 111 -20.16 -7.50 -14.81
C LYS A 111 -20.22 -6.40 -15.86
N GLU A 112 -20.11 -5.13 -15.47
CA GLU A 112 -20.11 -4.01 -16.42
C GLU A 112 -18.86 -4.01 -17.29
N LYS A 113 -17.67 -4.27 -16.70
CA LYS A 113 -16.43 -4.42 -17.47
C LYS A 113 -16.52 -5.53 -18.51
N HIS A 114 -17.07 -6.70 -18.15
CA HIS A 114 -17.27 -7.78 -19.11
C HIS A 114 -18.24 -7.41 -20.25
N LYS A 115 -19.31 -6.64 -19.97
CA LYS A 115 -20.20 -6.11 -21.03
C LYS A 115 -19.48 -5.10 -21.94
N ALA A 116 -18.71 -4.18 -21.37
CA ALA A 116 -17.98 -3.16 -22.14
C ALA A 116 -16.93 -3.77 -23.08
N LEU A 117 -16.20 -4.79 -22.62
CA LEU A 117 -15.25 -5.55 -23.43
C LEU A 117 -15.95 -6.33 -24.55
N ALA A 118 -17.09 -6.98 -24.26
CA ALA A 118 -17.90 -7.65 -25.28
C ALA A 118 -18.52 -6.69 -26.31
N ALA A 119 -18.63 -5.41 -25.99
CA ALA A 119 -19.10 -4.34 -26.87
C ALA A 119 -17.97 -3.60 -27.63
N GLY A 120 -16.72 -4.09 -27.56
CA GLY A 120 -15.60 -3.60 -28.37
C GLY A 120 -15.08 -2.20 -28.02
N LYS A 121 -15.49 -1.61 -26.88
CA LYS A 121 -15.00 -0.29 -26.47
C LYS A 121 -13.61 -0.36 -25.85
N PHE A 122 -12.64 0.26 -26.52
CA PHE A 122 -11.29 0.53 -26.02
C PHE A 122 -10.93 1.97 -26.42
N GLN A 123 -10.39 2.78 -25.50
CA GLN A 123 -10.17 4.21 -25.76
C GLN A 123 -9.02 4.79 -24.93
N GLY A 124 -8.02 5.33 -25.63
CA GLY A 124 -7.18 6.45 -25.19
C GLY A 124 -7.64 7.73 -25.89
N ASP A 125 -6.97 8.88 -25.73
CA ASP A 125 -5.67 9.09 -25.10
C ASP A 125 -5.63 10.41 -24.30
N LEU A 126 -4.66 10.55 -23.39
CA LEU A 126 -4.54 11.64 -22.42
C LEU A 126 -3.83 12.89 -22.98
N LEU A 127 -3.49 12.87 -24.27
CA LEU A 127 -2.63 13.81 -24.99
C LEU A 127 -3.05 15.29 -24.89
N GLU A 128 -4.35 15.58 -24.83
CA GLU A 128 -4.87 16.96 -24.91
C GLU A 128 -4.67 17.77 -23.60
N LEU A 129 -4.48 17.09 -22.46
CA LEU A 129 -4.38 17.73 -21.14
C LEU A 129 -2.93 18.04 -20.71
N MET A 130 -1.99 18.02 -21.65
CA MET A 130 -0.54 18.23 -21.41
C MET A 130 -0.11 19.63 -20.92
N LEU A 131 -1.00 20.63 -20.92
CA LEU A 131 -0.56 22.01 -21.24
C LEU A 131 -0.29 23.00 -20.09
N ASN A 132 -0.81 22.85 -18.86
CA ASN A 132 -0.58 23.82 -17.76
C ASN A 132 -0.77 23.17 -16.35
N ALA A 133 -0.15 23.60 -15.24
CA ALA A 133 1.19 24.14 -14.92
C ALA A 133 1.31 24.37 -13.37
N ASN A 134 2.53 24.28 -12.82
CA ASN A 134 3.09 24.54 -11.46
C ASN A 134 2.48 25.74 -10.64
N GLU A 135 2.65 25.97 -9.31
CA GLU A 135 3.33 25.37 -8.10
C GLU A 135 2.90 26.16 -6.82
N ASN A 136 3.25 25.94 -5.53
CA ASN A 136 3.81 24.85 -4.68
C ASN A 136 3.43 25.16 -3.18
N LEU A 137 3.58 24.22 -2.22
CA LEU A 137 3.29 24.40 -0.76
C LEU A 137 4.23 23.56 0.16
N ASP A 138 4.14 23.72 1.49
CA ASP A 138 5.10 23.15 2.48
C ASP A 138 4.50 22.83 3.88
N ASN A 139 5.06 21.83 4.60
CA ASN A 139 5.45 21.82 6.05
C ASN A 139 5.88 20.43 6.63
N GLN A 140 6.41 20.45 7.88
CA GLN A 140 6.97 19.32 8.69
C GLN A 140 5.91 18.68 9.64
N MET A 141 6.11 17.62 10.45
CA MET A 141 7.24 16.87 11.06
C MET A 141 7.05 15.34 10.88
N LEU A 142 7.84 14.32 11.31
CA LEU A 142 9.14 14.02 11.98
C LEU A 142 10.18 15.10 12.40
N SER A 143 11.16 14.65 13.21
CA SER A 143 12.28 15.40 13.81
C SER A 143 12.82 16.50 12.91
N ASP A 144 12.93 17.70 13.47
CA ASP A 144 12.94 18.92 12.68
C ASP A 144 14.15 19.05 11.76
N ALA A 145 15.34 18.66 12.23
CA ALA A 145 16.58 18.68 11.46
C ALA A 145 16.73 17.44 10.55
N ASP A 146 16.46 16.25 11.10
CA ASP A 146 16.67 14.99 10.38
C ASP A 146 15.68 14.81 9.23
N LEU A 147 14.41 15.21 9.44
CA LEU A 147 13.41 15.23 8.38
C LEU A 147 13.74 16.26 7.31
N ARG A 148 14.30 17.43 7.66
CA ARG A 148 14.76 18.42 6.67
C ARG A 148 15.84 17.80 5.78
N ASN A 149 16.91 17.27 6.38
CA ASN A 149 17.99 16.58 5.66
C ASN A 149 17.47 15.43 4.74
N ILE A 150 16.58 14.58 5.25
CA ILE A 150 15.98 13.49 4.48
C ILE A 150 15.09 14.01 3.34
N LYS A 151 14.25 15.04 3.59
CA LYS A 151 13.42 15.70 2.57
C LYS A 151 14.26 16.41 1.51
N GLU A 152 15.33 17.08 1.92
CA GLU A 152 16.25 17.84 1.05
C GLU A 152 16.97 16.89 0.10
N LYS A 153 17.67 15.86 0.62
CA LYS A 153 18.28 14.80 -0.21
C LYS A 153 17.29 14.15 -1.18
N ALA A 154 16.06 13.86 -0.73
CA ALA A 154 15.02 13.27 -1.58
C ALA A 154 14.50 14.25 -2.65
N ARG A 155 14.36 15.54 -2.32
CA ARG A 155 13.97 16.59 -3.28
C ARG A 155 15.07 16.84 -4.30
N GLU A 156 16.33 16.84 -3.88
CA GLU A 156 17.50 16.91 -4.77
C GLU A 156 17.57 15.72 -5.71
N GLU A 157 17.36 14.49 -5.24
CA GLU A 157 17.29 13.31 -6.11
C GLU A 157 16.16 13.42 -7.14
N VAL A 158 14.94 13.79 -6.70
CA VAL A 158 13.78 13.94 -7.58
C VAL A 158 14.03 15.02 -8.64
N LEU A 159 14.45 16.23 -8.23
CA LEU A 159 14.70 17.33 -9.18
C LEU A 159 15.85 17.01 -10.15
N ARG A 160 16.92 16.34 -9.69
CA ARG A 160 18.06 15.93 -10.52
C ARG A 160 17.71 14.86 -11.56
N ILE A 161 16.70 14.02 -11.29
CA ILE A 161 16.35 12.87 -12.16
C ILE A 161 15.12 13.17 -13.04
N LEU A 162 14.14 13.92 -12.53
CA LEU A 162 12.91 14.25 -13.25
C LEU A 162 12.98 15.61 -13.95
N GLY A 163 13.76 16.56 -13.43
CA GLY A 163 13.72 17.95 -13.88
C GLY A 163 12.34 18.57 -13.65
N ASP A 164 11.90 19.42 -14.58
CA ASP A 164 10.63 20.13 -14.49
C ASP A 164 9.40 19.22 -14.67
N ASN A 165 9.56 18.04 -15.29
CA ASN A 165 8.47 17.09 -15.49
C ASN A 165 8.40 16.07 -14.34
N LEU A 166 7.57 16.38 -13.34
CA LEU A 166 7.37 15.55 -12.14
C LEU A 166 6.64 14.20 -12.40
N ILE A 167 6.36 13.82 -13.65
CA ILE A 167 5.86 12.49 -14.02
C ILE A 167 7.06 11.61 -14.47
N PRO A 168 7.54 10.66 -13.64
CA PRO A 168 8.72 9.87 -13.98
C PRO A 168 8.43 8.84 -15.07
N SER A 169 9.34 8.73 -16.05
CA SER A 169 9.44 7.56 -16.91
C SER A 169 9.86 6.30 -16.13
N ALA A 170 9.68 5.12 -16.73
CA ALA A 170 10.04 3.85 -16.09
C ALA A 170 11.54 3.75 -15.71
N GLU A 171 12.44 4.38 -16.48
CA GLU A 171 13.89 4.38 -16.17
C GLU A 171 14.27 5.45 -15.14
N GLN A 172 13.62 6.62 -15.16
CA GLN A 172 13.75 7.60 -14.07
C GLN A 172 13.26 7.03 -12.75
N HIS A 173 12.14 6.30 -12.74
CA HIS A 173 11.60 5.66 -11.54
C HIS A 173 12.58 4.64 -10.91
N LYS A 174 13.27 3.83 -11.72
CA LYS A 174 14.36 2.93 -11.25
C LYS A 174 15.57 3.71 -10.71
N SER A 175 15.77 4.94 -11.16
CA SER A 175 16.93 5.77 -10.80
C SER A 175 16.75 6.53 -9.48
N LEU A 176 15.53 6.61 -8.95
CA LEU A 176 15.18 7.20 -7.64
C LEU A 176 15.64 6.30 -6.48
N LYS A 177 16.96 6.13 -6.30
CA LYS A 177 17.54 5.20 -5.34
C LYS A 177 17.29 5.62 -3.89
N TYR A 178 17.59 6.87 -3.55
CA TYR A 178 17.43 7.37 -2.18
C TYR A 178 15.97 7.43 -1.74
N LEU A 179 15.03 7.77 -2.64
CA LEU A 179 13.60 7.66 -2.37
C LEU A 179 13.17 6.20 -2.13
N ASN A 180 13.70 5.25 -2.89
CA ASN A 180 13.46 3.82 -2.63
C ASN A 180 14.05 3.39 -1.27
N MET A 181 15.22 3.87 -0.88
CA MET A 181 15.84 3.59 0.42
C MET A 181 14.96 4.09 1.59
N ILE A 182 14.43 5.31 1.50
CA ILE A 182 13.44 5.86 2.45
C ILE A 182 12.21 4.95 2.57
N ILE A 183 11.68 4.47 1.44
CA ILE A 183 10.51 3.57 1.41
C ILE A 183 10.82 2.23 2.10
N HIS A 184 12.00 1.64 1.86
CA HIS A 184 12.38 0.36 2.47
C HIS A 184 12.62 0.47 3.99
N GLU A 185 13.21 1.56 4.47
CA GLU A 185 13.38 1.82 5.91
C GLU A 185 12.05 2.17 6.59
N ASN A 186 11.18 2.94 5.94
CA ASN A 186 9.82 3.20 6.45
C ASN A 186 9.02 1.90 6.58
N LEU A 187 9.11 1.00 5.61
CA LEU A 187 8.49 -0.33 5.64
C LEU A 187 9.15 -1.31 6.62
N ARG A 188 10.39 -1.05 7.08
CA ARG A 188 11.04 -1.79 8.17
C ARG A 188 10.51 -1.32 9.54
N MET A 189 10.47 -0.01 9.78
CA MET A 189 10.01 0.52 11.08
C MET A 189 8.49 0.43 11.24
N TYR A 190 7.74 0.60 10.15
CA TYR A 190 6.27 0.66 10.16
C TYR A 190 5.66 -0.35 9.15
N PRO A 191 5.91 -1.66 9.30
CA PRO A 191 5.40 -2.67 8.38
C PRO A 191 3.88 -2.72 8.38
N LEU A 192 3.27 -2.62 7.19
CA LEU A 192 1.81 -2.64 6.99
C LEU A 192 1.14 -3.91 7.54
N ALA A 193 1.90 -5.00 7.62
CA ALA A 193 1.54 -6.23 8.31
C ALA A 193 2.61 -6.55 9.38
N PRO A 194 2.43 -6.15 10.65
CA PRO A 194 3.41 -6.42 11.71
C PRO A 194 3.52 -7.91 12.07
N SER A 195 2.54 -8.73 11.65
CA SER A 195 2.64 -10.19 11.63
C SER A 195 1.93 -10.79 10.40
N LEU A 196 2.29 -12.03 10.05
CA LEU A 196 1.64 -12.79 8.97
C LEU A 196 0.56 -13.74 9.49
N GLN A 197 -0.50 -13.91 8.69
CA GLN A 197 -1.59 -14.85 8.96
C GLN A 197 -1.11 -16.25 9.35
N TYR A 198 -1.61 -16.76 10.48
CA TYR A 198 -1.33 -18.09 11.01
C TYR A 198 -1.28 -19.19 9.93
N ARG A 199 -0.24 -20.01 9.99
CA ARG A 199 -0.10 -21.26 9.24
C ARG A 199 -0.31 -22.41 10.22
N LYS A 200 -1.33 -23.25 9.99
CA LYS A 200 -1.49 -24.50 10.72
C LYS A 200 -0.55 -25.55 10.11
N LEU A 201 0.32 -26.15 10.91
CA LEU A 201 1.14 -27.29 10.46
C LEU A 201 0.24 -28.47 10.06
N THR A 202 0.56 -29.09 8.93
CA THR A 202 -0.07 -30.33 8.45
C THR A 202 0.61 -31.59 8.96
N GLU A 203 1.88 -31.48 9.35
CA GLU A 203 2.79 -32.54 9.79
C GLU A 203 3.78 -31.98 10.82
N ASP A 204 4.53 -32.84 11.49
CA ASP A 204 5.52 -32.44 12.50
C ASP A 204 6.71 -31.69 11.86
N LEU A 205 6.92 -30.43 12.24
CA LEU A 205 8.03 -29.62 11.75
C LEU A 205 9.23 -29.73 12.67
N ARG A 206 10.30 -30.39 12.20
CA ARG A 206 11.60 -30.38 12.89
C ARG A 206 12.35 -29.08 12.58
N PHE A 207 12.54 -28.24 13.59
CA PHE A 207 13.24 -26.95 13.49
C PHE A 207 14.41 -26.89 14.49
N LYS A 208 15.64 -26.88 13.96
CA LYS A 208 16.87 -27.04 14.75
C LYS A 208 16.78 -28.28 15.64
N ASN A 209 16.82 -28.10 16.97
CA ASN A 209 16.77 -29.18 17.96
C ASN A 209 15.35 -29.47 18.49
N PHE A 210 14.32 -28.81 17.94
CA PHE A 210 12.94 -28.94 18.38
C PHE A 210 12.07 -29.65 17.33
N THR A 211 11.08 -30.40 17.78
CA THR A 211 9.97 -30.86 16.95
C THR A 211 8.72 -30.06 17.32
N ILE A 212 8.10 -29.41 16.35
CA ILE A 212 6.86 -28.64 16.51
C ILE A 212 5.72 -29.52 15.99
N PRO A 213 4.79 -30.00 16.84
CA PRO A 213 3.79 -30.99 16.43
C PRO A 213 2.83 -30.52 15.34
N ALA A 214 2.38 -31.47 14.52
CA ALA A 214 1.31 -31.29 13.56
C ALA A 214 0.08 -30.62 14.20
N GLY A 215 -0.53 -29.68 13.47
CA GLY A 215 -1.66 -28.90 13.93
C GLY A 215 -1.33 -27.67 14.77
N THR A 216 -0.07 -27.45 15.17
CA THR A 216 0.40 -26.18 15.76
C THR A 216 0.13 -25.01 14.81
N LEU A 217 -0.24 -23.84 15.36
CA LEU A 217 -0.31 -22.59 14.61
C LEU A 217 1.04 -21.85 14.70
N ILE A 218 1.61 -21.50 13.56
CA ILE A 218 2.83 -20.68 13.44
C ILE A 218 2.47 -19.33 12.84
N GLU A 219 3.03 -18.26 13.40
CA GLU A 219 2.93 -16.87 12.95
C GLU A 219 4.35 -16.30 12.84
N LEU A 220 4.59 -15.47 11.81
CA LEU A 220 5.85 -14.73 11.70
C LEU A 220 5.60 -13.29 12.14
N PHE A 221 6.25 -12.90 13.24
CA PHE A 221 6.17 -11.56 13.81
C PHE A 221 7.19 -10.63 13.11
N ILE A 222 6.78 -10.13 11.93
CA ILE A 222 7.58 -9.25 11.06
C ILE A 222 8.16 -8.07 11.84
N TYR A 223 7.34 -7.38 12.65
CA TYR A 223 7.79 -6.22 13.42
C TYR A 223 8.96 -6.56 14.35
N GLY A 224 8.91 -7.68 15.08
CA GLY A 224 10.00 -8.12 15.96
C GLY A 224 11.24 -8.64 15.22
N ILE A 225 11.12 -9.05 13.95
CA ILE A 225 12.27 -9.35 13.08
C ILE A 225 12.95 -8.03 12.64
N HIS A 226 12.13 -7.04 12.27
CA HIS A 226 12.57 -5.72 11.77
C HIS A 226 13.20 -4.82 12.84
N HIS A 227 12.84 -5.03 14.10
CA HIS A 227 13.41 -4.31 15.26
C HIS A 227 14.40 -5.17 16.06
N SER A 228 14.89 -6.28 15.48
CA SER A 228 15.81 -7.18 16.17
C SER A 228 17.26 -6.66 16.14
N PRO A 229 17.90 -6.34 17.28
CA PRO A 229 19.32 -5.97 17.34
C PRO A 229 20.27 -7.15 17.06
N LYS A 230 19.74 -8.31 16.63
CA LYS A 230 20.50 -9.45 16.13
C LYS A 230 20.52 -9.52 14.59
N LEU A 231 19.79 -8.62 13.92
CA LEU A 231 19.60 -8.58 12.47
C LEU A 231 19.80 -7.15 11.89
N TRP A 232 19.72 -6.13 12.75
CA TRP A 232 19.81 -4.72 12.40
C TRP A 232 20.58 -3.96 13.48
N ASP A 233 21.66 -3.26 13.13
CA ASP A 233 22.34 -2.33 14.04
C ASP A 233 21.43 -1.12 14.34
N ASN A 234 21.42 -0.62 15.57
CA ASN A 234 20.55 0.50 16.00
C ASN A 234 19.10 0.41 15.47
N PRO A 235 18.32 -0.66 15.76
CA PRO A 235 17.05 -0.93 15.07
C PRO A 235 15.98 0.16 15.22
N GLU A 236 16.03 0.95 16.29
CA GLU A 236 15.08 2.04 16.56
C GLU A 236 15.44 3.36 15.84
N GLU A 237 16.59 3.43 15.18
CA GLU A 237 17.02 4.60 14.40
C GLU A 237 16.62 4.46 12.92
N PHE A 238 15.91 5.47 12.39
CA PHE A 238 15.57 5.57 10.97
C PHE A 238 16.83 5.99 10.18
N LEU A 239 17.46 5.04 9.48
CA LEU A 239 18.63 5.28 8.63
C LEU A 239 18.36 4.70 7.24
N SER A 240 17.96 5.54 6.29
CA SER A 240 17.74 5.18 4.88
C SER A 240 18.96 4.49 4.24
N GLU A 241 20.15 4.98 4.60
CA GLU A 241 21.46 4.58 4.13
C GLU A 241 21.76 3.07 4.30
N ARG A 242 21.03 2.37 5.19
CA ARG A 242 21.04 0.90 5.30
C ARG A 242 20.75 0.18 3.98
N PHE A 243 19.98 0.78 3.08
CA PHE A 243 19.54 0.18 1.82
C PHE A 243 20.35 0.68 0.60
N GLU A 244 21.43 1.43 0.79
CA GLU A 244 22.28 1.96 -0.29
C GLU A 244 22.91 0.83 -1.12
N ASN A 245 23.51 -0.14 -0.43
CA ASN A 245 23.90 -1.41 -1.02
C ASN A 245 22.67 -2.32 -0.95
N GLU A 246 21.95 -2.43 -2.07
CA GLU A 246 20.65 -3.12 -2.17
C GLU A 246 20.58 -4.39 -1.32
N PHE A 247 19.75 -4.36 -0.26
CA PHE A 247 19.44 -5.58 0.50
C PHE A 247 18.85 -6.60 -0.46
N THR A 248 19.62 -7.64 -0.81
CA THR A 248 19.20 -8.73 -1.68
C THR A 248 17.97 -9.41 -1.08
N THR A 249 16.79 -9.08 -1.63
CA THR A 249 15.48 -9.44 -1.07
C THR A 249 15.20 -10.94 -1.19
N GLY A 250 15.87 -11.73 -0.34
CA GLY A 250 15.78 -13.18 -0.30
C GLY A 250 16.86 -13.86 0.55
N GLU A 251 18.05 -13.27 0.75
CA GLU A 251 19.20 -14.04 1.26
C GLU A 251 19.19 -14.26 2.78
N ASN A 252 18.78 -13.26 3.58
CA ASN A 252 18.85 -13.35 5.05
C ASN A 252 17.50 -13.27 5.79
N TYR A 253 16.37 -13.12 5.10
CA TYR A 253 15.02 -12.99 5.69
C TYR A 253 14.87 -11.91 6.80
N SER A 254 15.80 -10.94 6.87
CA SER A 254 15.78 -9.84 7.87
C SER A 254 14.77 -8.75 7.53
N TRP A 255 14.59 -8.46 6.23
CA TRP A 255 13.56 -7.57 5.70
C TRP A 255 12.46 -8.38 5.02
N LEU A 256 11.20 -8.08 5.38
CA LEU A 256 10.02 -8.92 5.11
C LEU A 256 8.72 -8.10 4.97
N ALA A 257 8.81 -6.83 4.55
CA ALA A 257 7.63 -5.95 4.51
C ALA A 257 6.48 -6.47 3.62
N PHE A 258 6.83 -7.27 2.60
CA PHE A 258 5.89 -7.96 1.71
C PHE A 258 5.86 -9.49 1.93
N GLY A 259 6.34 -9.97 3.08
CA GLY A 259 6.53 -11.39 3.36
C GLY A 259 7.73 -11.98 2.62
N GLY A 260 7.65 -13.25 2.23
CA GLY A 260 8.70 -13.96 1.51
C GLY A 260 8.39 -15.44 1.27
N GLY A 261 9.10 -16.07 0.33
CA GLY A 261 8.83 -17.44 -0.10
C GLY A 261 7.76 -17.54 -1.19
N THR A 262 6.98 -18.63 -1.19
CA THR A 262 6.10 -19.00 -2.32
C THR A 262 4.64 -18.55 -2.19
N ARG A 263 4.31 -17.71 -1.19
CA ARG A 263 2.92 -17.31 -0.87
C ARG A 263 2.81 -15.89 -0.33
#